data_AF-A0A8T3S037-F1
#
_entry.id   AF-A0A8T3S037-F1
#
_cell.length_a   1.000
_cell.length_b   1.000
_cell.length_c   1.000
_cell.angle_alpha   90.00
_cell.angle_beta   90.00
_cell.angle_gamma   90.00
#
_symmetry.space_group_name_H-M   'P 1'
#
loop_
_entity.id
_entity.type
_entity.pdbx_description
1 polymer ?
#
loop_
_entity_poly.entity_id
_entity_poly.type
_entity_poly.pdbx_seq_one_letter_code
_entity_poly.pdbx_strand_id
1 'polypeptide(L)'
;MLGSILMDKQVPIDSVTMSVQEFCQLANTLDADDLAAIPIDALPELMPENILDLIPSHNRSVVENILFEINARELDQRVEMTVLFNEEVVEALMASKTHGGHMPAYKNFKQRVAELIVLYNRWEKGRDAQVRQFLLPKIREVDDLVKEFRRESKHVLHGKLILEDWLERAEQYRPQFEHAIERLAAQWNELEGSLARYFYLRLAIVGTEMEAIEKRIVETKQLTEQVQAKIDSVHRDLNALTAATGGKAQLLSQAAQIKVEQFRKQISSLLEDKRAAEVLISETDLTNWLDVVVDASISPTSFKYVSKYMDQVRTSLFGLLSHYCLLQESSALQIARNPFSQIDPQSTIRFMIKSEQFILDYFAKKKSQLMGWLGQAAADKIQGLDGIEKELLAELKKHMPMHDTPLKRP
;
A
#
# COMPACT_ATOMS: atom_id res chain seq x y z
N MET A 1 -14.07 -52.29 -43.41
CA MET A 1 -15.27 -52.95 -42.87
C MET A 1 -15.20 -52.81 -41.35
N LEU A 2 -15.83 -51.79 -40.77
CA LEU A 2 -17.27 -51.74 -40.47
C LEU A 2 -17.66 -52.85 -39.50
N GLY A 3 -18.08 -52.49 -38.29
CA GLY A 3 -18.92 -53.38 -37.50
C GLY A 3 -18.78 -53.27 -35.99
N SER A 4 -19.55 -52.35 -35.41
CA SER A 4 -20.34 -52.63 -34.21
C SER A 4 -19.61 -52.84 -32.87
N ILE A 5 -19.21 -51.73 -32.24
CA ILE A 5 -19.27 -51.60 -30.78
C ILE A 5 -19.84 -50.20 -30.46
N LEU A 6 -21.11 -50.01 -30.76
CA LEU A 6 -21.93 -48.94 -30.21
C LEU A 6 -23.20 -49.62 -29.70
N MET A 7 -23.31 -49.72 -28.37
CA MET A 7 -24.53 -49.64 -27.56
C MET A 7 -24.11 -49.94 -26.12
N ASP A 8 -24.65 -49.14 -25.19
CA ASP A 8 -24.45 -49.18 -23.73
C ASP A 8 -23.09 -48.73 -23.20
N LYS A 9 -22.86 -47.42 -23.21
CA LYS A 9 -22.50 -46.66 -22.00
C LYS A 9 -23.05 -45.24 -22.12
N GLN A 10 -24.02 -44.89 -21.26
CA GLN A 10 -24.23 -43.49 -20.87
C GLN A 10 -22.93 -43.02 -20.19
N VAL A 11 -22.11 -42.29 -20.93
CA VAL A 11 -20.96 -41.55 -20.42
C VAL A 11 -21.48 -40.14 -20.07
N PRO A 12 -21.09 -39.55 -18.93
CA PRO A 12 -21.49 -38.19 -18.58
C PRO A 12 -21.00 -37.23 -19.67
N ILE A 13 -21.82 -36.25 -20.02
CA ILE A 13 -21.51 -35.21 -21.00
C ILE A 13 -20.46 -34.29 -20.40
N ASP A 14 -19.19 -34.68 -20.49
CA ASP A 14 -18.10 -33.71 -20.60
C ASP A 14 -18.10 -33.27 -22.08
N SER A 15 -18.91 -32.26 -22.40
CA SER A 15 -18.80 -31.58 -23.69
C SER A 15 -17.42 -30.90 -23.74
N VAL A 16 -16.52 -31.43 -24.56
CA VAL A 16 -15.20 -30.84 -24.79
C VAL A 16 -15.41 -29.48 -25.46
N THR A 17 -15.46 -28.42 -24.66
CA THR A 17 -15.49 -27.03 -25.14
C THR A 17 -14.15 -26.69 -25.77
N MET A 18 -14.16 -26.21 -27.02
CA MET A 18 -12.94 -25.79 -27.70
C MET A 18 -12.36 -24.52 -27.08
N SER A 19 -11.04 -24.37 -27.14
CA SER A 19 -10.36 -23.16 -26.70
C SER A 19 -10.58 -22.00 -27.69
N VAL A 20 -10.41 -20.77 -27.19
CA VAL A 20 -10.48 -19.55 -28.02
C VAL A 20 -9.47 -19.60 -29.19
N GLN A 21 -8.29 -20.17 -28.97
CA GLN A 21 -7.28 -20.30 -30.03
C GLN A 21 -7.72 -21.28 -31.12
N GLU A 22 -8.32 -22.40 -30.74
CA GLU A 22 -8.86 -23.38 -31.68
C GLU A 22 -10.03 -22.79 -32.48
N PHE A 23 -10.94 -22.08 -31.82
CA PHE A 23 -12.03 -21.38 -32.52
C PHE A 23 -11.51 -20.33 -33.51
N CYS A 24 -10.53 -19.49 -33.12
CA CYS A 24 -9.93 -18.51 -34.02
C CYS A 24 -9.25 -19.17 -35.22
N GLN A 25 -8.62 -20.34 -35.05
CA GLN A 25 -8.02 -21.11 -36.16
C GLN A 25 -9.09 -21.67 -37.09
N LEU A 26 -10.19 -22.20 -36.55
CA LEU A 26 -11.31 -22.70 -37.35
C LEU A 26 -11.99 -21.56 -38.12
N ALA A 27 -12.25 -20.43 -37.47
CA ALA A 27 -12.84 -19.25 -38.10
C ALA A 27 -11.98 -18.63 -39.22
N ASN A 28 -10.67 -18.88 -39.20
CA ASN A 28 -9.73 -18.46 -40.25
C ASN A 28 -9.55 -19.48 -41.39
N THR A 29 -9.94 -20.74 -41.20
CA THR A 29 -9.63 -21.83 -42.13
C THR A 29 -10.87 -22.49 -42.76
N LEU A 30 -12.01 -22.45 -42.09
CA LEU A 30 -13.27 -22.99 -42.59
C LEU A 30 -14.02 -21.98 -43.47
N ASP A 31 -14.84 -22.51 -44.39
CA ASP A 31 -15.80 -21.72 -45.14
C ASP A 31 -17.02 -21.36 -44.26
N ALA A 32 -17.74 -20.32 -44.66
CA ALA A 32 -18.86 -19.75 -43.89
C ALA A 32 -19.94 -20.78 -43.49
N ASP A 33 -20.26 -21.72 -44.38
CA ASP A 33 -21.29 -22.73 -44.13
C ASP A 33 -20.84 -23.79 -43.10
N ASP A 34 -19.56 -24.18 -43.15
CA ASP A 34 -18.98 -25.14 -42.19
C ASP A 34 -18.78 -24.50 -40.81
N LEU A 35 -18.47 -23.19 -40.78
CA LEU A 35 -18.34 -22.42 -39.55
C LEU A 35 -19.68 -22.25 -38.83
N ALA A 36 -20.77 -22.04 -39.59
CA ALA A 36 -22.13 -21.94 -39.06
C ALA A 36 -22.67 -23.27 -38.50
N ALA A 37 -22.12 -24.40 -38.95
CA ALA A 37 -22.53 -25.72 -38.50
C ALA A 37 -21.93 -26.14 -37.14
N ILE A 38 -21.02 -25.35 -36.57
CA ILE A 38 -20.39 -25.65 -35.27
C ILE A 38 -21.44 -25.56 -34.15
N PRO A 39 -21.65 -26.62 -33.35
CA PRO A 39 -22.58 -26.58 -32.23
C PRO A 39 -22.17 -25.53 -31.18
N ILE A 40 -23.12 -24.73 -30.70
CA ILE A 40 -22.88 -23.69 -29.69
C ILE A 40 -22.29 -24.28 -28.39
N ASP A 41 -22.64 -25.53 -28.05
CA ASP A 41 -22.13 -26.24 -26.88
C ASP A 41 -20.66 -26.65 -26.99
N ALA A 42 -20.09 -26.66 -28.20
CA ALA A 42 -18.69 -26.95 -28.44
C ALA A 42 -17.81 -25.69 -28.43
N LEU A 43 -18.41 -24.49 -28.42
CA LEU A 43 -17.70 -23.22 -28.50
C LEU A 43 -17.03 -22.81 -27.18
N PRO A 44 -16.05 -21.90 -27.21
CA PRO A 44 -15.41 -21.39 -26.01
C PRO A 44 -16.42 -20.69 -25.08
N GLU A 45 -16.26 -20.85 -23.77
CA GLU A 45 -17.12 -20.20 -22.75
C GLU A 45 -17.07 -18.67 -22.80
N LEU A 46 -15.99 -18.07 -23.32
CA LEU A 46 -15.81 -16.63 -23.43
C LEU A 46 -15.07 -16.27 -24.71
N MET A 47 -15.69 -15.43 -25.52
CA MET A 47 -15.13 -14.95 -26.78
C MET A 47 -14.39 -13.61 -26.57
N PRO A 48 -13.22 -13.39 -27.19
CA PRO A 48 -12.55 -12.10 -27.15
C PRO A 48 -13.40 -10.99 -27.77
N GLU A 49 -13.43 -9.81 -27.13
CA GLU A 49 -14.16 -8.63 -27.65
C GLU A 49 -13.69 -8.19 -29.05
N ASN A 50 -12.43 -8.48 -29.38
CA ASN A 50 -11.81 -8.12 -30.66
C ASN A 50 -11.79 -9.26 -31.68
N ILE A 51 -12.57 -10.33 -31.47
CA ILE A 51 -12.52 -11.50 -32.35
C ILE A 51 -12.89 -11.16 -33.79
N LEU A 52 -13.83 -10.23 -33.99
CA LEU A 52 -14.25 -9.75 -35.32
C LEU A 52 -13.15 -9.00 -36.09
N ASP A 53 -12.15 -8.47 -35.39
CA ASP A 53 -10.98 -7.82 -36.00
C ASP A 53 -9.91 -8.83 -36.42
N LEU A 54 -10.00 -10.08 -35.91
CA LEU A 54 -9.05 -11.16 -36.14
C LEU A 54 -9.50 -12.17 -37.19
N ILE A 55 -10.71 -12.00 -37.75
CA ILE A 55 -11.35 -12.95 -38.67
C ILE A 55 -11.47 -12.35 -40.08
N PRO A 56 -11.30 -13.16 -41.15
CA PRO A 56 -11.48 -12.72 -42.52
C PRO A 56 -12.87 -12.15 -42.79
N SER A 57 -12.95 -11.11 -43.64
CA SER A 57 -14.20 -10.39 -43.92
C SER A 57 -15.35 -11.27 -44.43
N HIS A 58 -15.05 -12.39 -45.09
CA HIS A 58 -16.05 -13.31 -45.63
C HIS A 58 -16.73 -14.16 -44.55
N ASN A 59 -16.06 -14.44 -43.42
CA ASN A 59 -16.60 -15.20 -42.30
C ASN A 59 -17.18 -14.31 -41.19
N ARG A 60 -16.99 -12.98 -41.29
CA ARG A 60 -17.39 -12.02 -40.25
C ARG A 60 -18.87 -12.08 -39.91
N SER A 61 -19.75 -12.14 -40.91
CA SER A 61 -21.21 -12.23 -40.70
C SER A 61 -21.62 -13.50 -39.96
N VAL A 62 -20.98 -14.63 -40.28
CA VAL A 62 -21.25 -15.92 -39.60
C VAL A 62 -20.77 -15.86 -38.16
N VAL A 63 -19.59 -15.31 -37.90
CA VAL A 63 -19.10 -15.16 -36.53
C VAL A 63 -19.91 -14.15 -35.73
N GLU A 64 -20.41 -13.07 -36.34
CA GLU A 64 -21.36 -12.15 -35.70
C GLU A 64 -22.66 -12.87 -35.27
N ASN A 65 -23.20 -13.76 -36.12
CA ASN A 65 -24.36 -14.58 -35.76
C ASN A 65 -24.05 -15.59 -34.63
N ILE A 66 -22.90 -16.27 -34.70
CA ILE A 66 -22.45 -17.19 -33.64
C ILE A 66 -22.29 -16.43 -32.31
N LEU A 67 -21.68 -15.24 -32.32
CA LEU A 67 -21.56 -14.40 -31.14
C LEU A 67 -22.92 -13.97 -30.60
N PHE A 68 -23.86 -13.62 -31.49
CA PHE A 68 -25.23 -13.30 -31.09
C PHE A 68 -25.92 -14.49 -30.41
N GLU A 69 -25.80 -15.69 -30.96
CA GLU A 69 -26.39 -16.91 -30.39
C GLU A 69 -25.74 -17.30 -29.05
N ILE A 70 -24.42 -17.18 -28.91
CA ILE A 70 -23.73 -17.37 -27.62
C ILE A 70 -24.28 -16.39 -26.59
N ASN A 71 -24.35 -15.10 -26.91
CA ASN A 71 -24.82 -14.06 -26.00
C ASN A 71 -26.30 -14.26 -25.63
N ALA A 72 -27.14 -14.68 -26.57
CA ALA A 72 -28.54 -15.01 -26.30
C ALA A 72 -28.67 -16.17 -25.33
N ARG A 73 -27.89 -17.25 -25.53
CA ARG A 73 -27.86 -18.40 -24.62
C ARG A 73 -27.35 -18.01 -23.23
N GLU A 74 -26.30 -17.20 -23.14
CA GLU A 74 -25.82 -16.71 -21.85
C GLU A 74 -26.84 -15.85 -21.11
N LEU A 75 -27.61 -15.03 -21.85
CA LEU A 75 -28.68 -14.23 -21.28
C LEU A 75 -29.81 -15.14 -20.76
N ASP A 76 -30.22 -16.14 -21.53
CA ASP A 76 -31.25 -17.10 -21.11
C ASP A 76 -30.79 -17.89 -19.87
N GLN A 77 -29.57 -18.41 -19.87
CA GLN A 77 -28.96 -19.05 -18.69
C GLN A 77 -28.90 -18.11 -17.49
N ARG A 78 -28.56 -16.83 -17.70
CA ARG A 78 -28.55 -15.83 -16.64
C ARG A 78 -29.95 -15.63 -16.06
N VAL A 79 -30.98 -15.52 -16.90
CA VAL A 79 -32.37 -15.36 -16.45
C VAL A 79 -32.81 -16.58 -15.64
N GLU A 80 -32.57 -17.79 -16.14
CA GLU A 80 -32.89 -19.04 -15.44
C GLU A 80 -32.19 -19.14 -14.09
N MET A 81 -30.88 -18.90 -14.06
CA MET A 81 -30.10 -18.95 -12.83
C MET A 81 -30.50 -17.85 -11.83
N THR A 82 -30.96 -16.68 -12.32
CA THR A 82 -31.41 -15.58 -11.45
C THR A 82 -32.70 -15.96 -10.72
N VAL A 83 -33.60 -16.69 -11.40
CA VAL A 83 -34.82 -17.24 -10.78
C VAL A 83 -34.47 -18.25 -9.68
N LEU A 84 -33.39 -19.02 -9.85
CA LEU A 84 -32.99 -20.08 -8.91
C LEU A 84 -32.18 -19.56 -7.72
N PHE A 85 -31.22 -18.66 -7.94
CA PHE A 85 -30.17 -18.35 -6.97
C PHE A 85 -30.09 -16.89 -6.55
N ASN A 86 -30.93 -16.00 -7.09
CA ASN A 86 -30.86 -14.54 -7.00
C ASN A 86 -29.77 -13.90 -7.89
N GLU A 87 -29.85 -12.58 -8.07
CA GLU A 87 -28.97 -11.82 -8.98
C GLU A 87 -27.51 -11.79 -8.51
N GLU A 88 -27.25 -11.65 -7.22
CA GLU A 88 -25.88 -11.55 -6.67
C GLU A 88 -25.07 -12.84 -6.87
N VAL A 89 -25.71 -14.01 -6.71
CA VAL A 89 -25.06 -15.32 -6.94
C VAL A 89 -24.74 -15.50 -8.41
N VAL A 90 -25.64 -15.08 -9.30
CA VAL A 90 -25.42 -15.17 -10.74
C VAL A 90 -24.32 -14.23 -11.22
N GLU A 91 -24.27 -13.01 -10.70
CA GLU A 91 -23.16 -12.09 -10.96
C GLU A 91 -21.81 -12.69 -10.51
N ALA A 92 -21.77 -13.36 -9.35
CA ALA A 92 -20.57 -14.04 -8.87
C ALA A 92 -20.15 -15.21 -9.79
N LEU A 93 -21.11 -16.03 -10.26
CA LEU A 93 -20.85 -17.10 -11.22
C LEU A 93 -20.31 -16.53 -12.55
N MET A 94 -20.88 -15.43 -13.04
CA MET A 94 -20.41 -14.79 -14.27
C MET A 94 -19.01 -14.17 -14.11
N ALA A 95 -18.74 -13.52 -12.97
CA ALA A 95 -17.43 -12.96 -12.66
C ALA A 95 -16.33 -14.04 -12.62
N SER A 96 -16.67 -15.27 -12.20
CA SER A 96 -15.72 -16.41 -12.20
C SER A 96 -15.25 -16.79 -13.60
N LYS A 97 -16.06 -16.52 -14.63
CA LYS A 97 -15.73 -16.84 -16.03
C LYS A 97 -14.73 -15.82 -16.58
N THR A 98 -14.86 -14.55 -16.20
CA THR A 98 -13.98 -13.48 -16.67
C THR A 98 -12.54 -13.72 -16.20
N HIS A 99 -11.56 -13.82 -17.11
CA HIS A 99 -10.16 -14.00 -16.70
C HIS A 99 -9.60 -12.71 -16.10
N GLY A 100 -8.73 -12.84 -15.10
CA GLY A 100 -8.13 -11.70 -14.40
C GLY A 100 -7.42 -10.71 -15.34
N GLY A 101 -6.88 -11.17 -16.47
CA GLY A 101 -6.25 -10.31 -17.49
C GLY A 101 -7.18 -9.33 -18.22
N HIS A 102 -8.49 -9.48 -18.10
CA HIS A 102 -9.48 -8.57 -18.67
C HIS A 102 -9.89 -7.42 -17.74
N MET A 103 -9.43 -7.43 -16.48
CA MET A 103 -9.67 -6.33 -15.55
C MET A 103 -8.74 -5.15 -15.87
N PRO A 104 -9.26 -4.00 -16.34
CA PRO A 104 -8.44 -2.90 -16.82
C PRO A 104 -7.55 -2.29 -15.74
N ALA A 105 -8.05 -2.11 -14.51
CA ALA A 105 -7.24 -1.55 -13.43
C ALA A 105 -6.15 -2.55 -13.00
N TYR A 106 -6.43 -3.85 -12.96
CA TYR A 106 -5.39 -4.86 -12.73
C TYR A 106 -4.29 -4.83 -13.79
N LYS A 107 -4.65 -4.78 -15.08
CA LYS A 107 -3.68 -4.73 -16.18
C LYS A 107 -2.79 -3.50 -16.09
N ASN A 108 -3.39 -2.32 -15.87
CA ASN A 108 -2.66 -1.07 -15.71
C ASN A 108 -1.74 -1.11 -14.47
N PHE A 109 -2.26 -1.56 -13.32
CA PHE A 109 -1.49 -1.74 -12.10
C PHE A 109 -0.28 -2.67 -12.32
N LYS A 110 -0.49 -3.85 -12.91
CA LYS A 110 0.58 -4.84 -13.20
C LYS A 110 1.66 -4.24 -14.11
N GLN A 111 1.26 -3.50 -15.14
CA GLN A 111 2.20 -2.81 -16.03
C GLN A 111 3.03 -1.77 -15.28
N ARG A 112 2.41 -0.91 -14.47
CA ARG A 112 3.13 0.13 -13.72
C ARG A 112 4.06 -0.46 -12.65
N VAL A 113 3.64 -1.55 -12.00
CA VAL A 113 4.52 -2.29 -11.08
C VAL A 113 5.73 -2.86 -11.83
N ALA A 114 5.55 -3.42 -13.03
CA ALA A 114 6.66 -3.91 -13.84
C ALA A 114 7.64 -2.78 -14.24
N GLU A 115 7.12 -1.62 -14.65
CA GLU A 115 7.94 -0.42 -14.91
C GLU A 115 8.74 0.00 -13.67
N LEU A 116 8.11 0.01 -12.50
CA LEU A 116 8.76 0.37 -11.23
C LEU A 116 9.86 -0.65 -10.85
N ILE A 117 9.65 -1.95 -11.10
CA ILE A 117 10.67 -3.00 -10.87
C ILE A 117 11.90 -2.74 -11.74
N VAL A 118 11.72 -2.41 -13.02
CA VAL A 118 12.84 -2.11 -13.94
C VAL A 118 13.64 -0.91 -13.43
N LEU A 119 12.96 0.16 -13.01
CA LEU A 119 13.61 1.35 -12.47
C LEU A 119 14.35 1.05 -11.16
N TYR A 120 13.73 0.31 -10.24
CA TYR A 120 14.36 -0.09 -8.98
C TYR A 120 15.63 -0.91 -9.22
N ASN A 121 15.58 -1.93 -10.08
CA ASN A 121 16.73 -2.77 -10.39
C ASN A 121 17.88 -1.97 -11.01
N ARG A 122 17.56 -0.96 -11.84
CA ARG A 122 18.57 -0.04 -12.39
C ARG A 122 19.20 0.81 -11.30
N TRP A 123 18.39 1.37 -10.40
CA TRP A 123 18.88 2.15 -9.28
C TRP A 123 19.72 1.31 -8.31
N GLU A 124 19.29 0.10 -7.98
CA GLU A 124 19.99 -0.80 -7.06
C GLU A 124 21.39 -1.16 -7.59
N LYS A 125 21.51 -1.44 -8.89
CA LYS A 125 22.79 -1.77 -9.55
C LYS A 125 23.73 -0.58 -9.69
N GLY A 126 23.20 0.60 -10.04
CA GLY A 126 24.01 1.78 -10.36
C GLY A 126 24.18 2.78 -9.22
N ARG A 127 23.33 2.69 -8.18
CA ARG A 127 23.15 3.70 -7.11
C ARG A 127 23.03 5.14 -7.65
N ASP A 128 22.42 5.27 -8.82
CA ASP A 128 22.28 6.54 -9.54
C ASP A 128 21.26 7.46 -8.85
N ALA A 129 21.73 8.63 -8.40
CA ALA A 129 20.91 9.64 -7.74
C ALA A 129 19.80 10.19 -8.64
N GLN A 130 20.01 10.25 -9.97
CA GLN A 130 18.99 10.70 -10.91
C GLN A 130 17.85 9.69 -10.98
N VAL A 131 18.16 8.40 -11.11
CA VAL A 131 17.14 7.33 -11.13
C VAL A 131 16.34 7.33 -9.82
N ARG A 132 17.01 7.57 -8.68
CA ARG A 132 16.34 7.67 -7.36
C ARG A 132 15.26 8.75 -7.33
N GLN A 133 15.51 9.92 -7.94
CA GLN A 133 14.54 11.02 -7.97
C GLN A 133 13.24 10.65 -8.69
N PHE A 134 13.27 9.68 -9.62
CA PHE A 134 12.10 9.23 -10.35
C PHE A 134 11.32 8.10 -9.64
N LEU A 135 11.91 7.42 -8.65
CA LEU A 135 11.25 6.30 -7.96
C LEU A 135 10.06 6.75 -7.10
N LEU A 136 10.22 7.82 -6.30
CA LEU A 136 9.15 8.29 -5.42
C LEU A 136 7.90 8.81 -6.17
N PRO A 137 8.03 9.62 -7.24
CA PRO A 137 6.88 9.97 -8.08
C PRO A 137 6.18 8.74 -8.67
N LYS A 138 6.94 7.74 -9.12
CA LYS A 138 6.37 6.50 -9.67
C LYS A 138 5.66 5.65 -8.63
N ILE A 139 6.13 5.64 -7.38
CA ILE A 139 5.39 5.01 -6.27
C ILE A 139 4.02 5.68 -6.10
N ARG A 140 3.95 7.02 -6.13
CA ARG A 140 2.70 7.77 -5.99
C ARG A 140 1.72 7.47 -7.12
N GLU A 141 2.20 7.38 -8.36
CA GLU A 141 1.38 6.96 -9.50
C GLU A 141 0.76 5.57 -9.28
N VAL A 142 1.53 4.63 -8.72
CA VAL A 142 1.00 3.28 -8.42
C VAL A 142 0.06 3.31 -7.21
N ASP A 143 0.34 4.13 -6.18
CA ASP A 143 -0.53 4.30 -5.00
C ASP A 143 -1.94 4.76 -5.39
N ASP A 144 -2.07 5.61 -6.41
CA ASP A 144 -3.38 6.03 -6.93
C ASP A 144 -4.12 4.87 -7.62
N LEU A 145 -3.40 4.04 -8.37
CA LEU A 145 -3.95 2.83 -9.02
C LEU A 145 -4.35 1.74 -8.01
N VAL A 146 -3.74 1.70 -6.82
CA VAL A 146 -4.10 0.73 -5.77
C VAL A 146 -5.57 0.87 -5.38
N LYS A 147 -6.15 2.08 -5.38
CA LYS A 147 -7.57 2.28 -5.02
C LYS A 147 -8.51 1.63 -6.03
N GLU A 148 -8.22 1.77 -7.32
CA GLU A 148 -8.99 1.18 -8.41
C GLU A 148 -8.82 -0.33 -8.43
N PHE A 149 -7.58 -0.81 -8.29
CA PHE A 149 -7.26 -2.23 -8.12
C PHE A 149 -7.99 -2.86 -6.91
N ARG A 150 -8.05 -2.16 -5.77
CA ARG A 150 -8.78 -2.63 -4.58
C ARG A 150 -10.28 -2.73 -4.83
N ARG A 151 -10.85 -1.85 -5.65
CA ARG A 151 -12.26 -1.91 -6.04
C ARG A 151 -12.54 -3.15 -6.90
N GLU A 152 -11.75 -3.38 -7.94
CA GLU A 152 -11.91 -4.57 -8.81
C GLU A 152 -11.69 -5.88 -8.03
N SER A 153 -10.63 -5.96 -7.23
CA SER A 153 -10.33 -7.15 -6.42
C SER A 153 -11.40 -7.45 -5.35
N LYS A 154 -12.11 -6.42 -4.86
CA LYS A 154 -13.26 -6.61 -3.96
C LYS A 154 -14.38 -7.40 -4.61
N HIS A 155 -14.66 -7.18 -5.89
CA HIS A 155 -15.70 -7.92 -6.62
C HIS A 155 -15.34 -9.41 -6.73
N VAL A 156 -14.08 -9.74 -7.01
CA VAL A 156 -13.59 -11.13 -7.08
C VAL A 156 -13.73 -11.82 -5.72
N LEU A 157 -13.28 -11.18 -4.64
CA LEU A 157 -13.38 -11.74 -3.29
C LEU A 157 -14.83 -11.89 -2.83
N HIS A 158 -15.66 -10.88 -3.10
CA HIS A 158 -17.07 -10.92 -2.72
C HIS A 158 -17.82 -12.02 -3.47
N GLY A 159 -17.59 -12.16 -4.77
CA GLY A 159 -18.15 -13.24 -5.56
C GLY A 159 -17.75 -14.61 -5.00
N LYS A 160 -16.47 -14.78 -4.63
CA LYS A 160 -15.99 -16.02 -4.02
C LYS A 160 -16.76 -16.35 -2.73
N LEU A 161 -16.89 -15.37 -1.82
CA LEU A 161 -17.57 -15.57 -0.53
C LEU A 161 -19.07 -15.87 -0.69
N ILE A 162 -19.74 -15.22 -1.65
CA ILE A 162 -21.15 -15.51 -1.96
C ILE A 162 -21.30 -16.95 -2.43
N LEU A 163 -20.45 -17.40 -3.36
CA LEU A 163 -20.53 -18.77 -3.86
C LEU A 163 -20.20 -19.80 -2.78
N GLU A 164 -19.24 -19.51 -1.89
CA GLU A 164 -18.93 -20.35 -0.73
C GLU A 164 -20.14 -20.49 0.22
N ASP A 165 -20.86 -19.41 0.50
CA ASP A 165 -22.08 -19.42 1.35
C ASP A 165 -23.23 -20.21 0.71
N TRP A 166 -23.35 -20.15 -0.61
CA TRP A 166 -24.40 -20.84 -1.37
C TRP A 166 -24.06 -22.27 -1.76
N LEU A 167 -22.81 -22.70 -1.60
CA LEU A 167 -22.31 -24.00 -2.06
C LEU A 167 -23.13 -25.19 -1.53
N GLU A 168 -23.54 -25.13 -0.26
CA GLU A 168 -24.33 -26.20 0.36
C GLU A 168 -25.76 -26.29 -0.21
N ARG A 169 -26.30 -25.16 -0.72
CA ARG A 169 -27.66 -25.03 -1.26
C ARG A 169 -27.72 -25.22 -2.78
N ALA A 170 -26.58 -25.31 -3.45
CA ALA A 170 -26.50 -25.39 -4.90
C ALA A 170 -26.97 -26.74 -5.48
N GLU A 171 -27.27 -27.75 -4.66
CA GLU A 171 -27.76 -29.08 -5.05
C GLU A 171 -27.09 -29.62 -6.33
N GLN A 172 -27.82 -29.69 -7.45
CA GLN A 172 -27.34 -30.18 -8.75
C GLN A 172 -26.30 -29.29 -9.43
N TYR A 173 -26.20 -28.02 -9.04
CA TYR A 173 -25.23 -27.04 -9.55
C TYR A 173 -23.95 -26.98 -8.70
N ARG A 174 -23.83 -27.80 -7.65
CA ARG A 174 -22.65 -27.85 -6.79
C ARG A 174 -21.32 -27.92 -7.57
N PRO A 175 -21.15 -28.79 -8.60
CA PRO A 175 -19.90 -28.83 -9.36
C PRO A 175 -19.56 -27.51 -10.06
N GLN A 176 -20.57 -26.77 -10.54
CA GLN A 176 -20.38 -25.46 -11.16
C GLN A 176 -19.94 -24.41 -10.15
N PHE A 177 -20.50 -24.45 -8.94
CA PHE A 177 -20.11 -23.56 -7.84
C PHE A 177 -18.68 -23.86 -7.37
N GLU A 178 -18.32 -25.14 -7.20
CA GLU A 178 -16.95 -25.55 -6.81
C GLU A 178 -15.93 -25.02 -7.82
N HIS A 179 -16.17 -25.23 -9.12
CA HIS A 179 -15.28 -24.73 -10.18
C HIS A 179 -15.20 -23.20 -10.23
N ALA A 180 -16.32 -22.51 -10.04
CA ALA A 180 -16.36 -21.05 -9.99
C ALA A 180 -15.60 -20.49 -8.77
N ILE A 181 -15.74 -21.11 -7.61
CA ILE A 181 -15.00 -20.77 -6.38
C ILE A 181 -13.49 -20.97 -6.61
N GLU A 182 -13.09 -22.10 -7.20
CA GLU A 182 -11.68 -22.38 -7.52
C GLU A 182 -11.09 -21.33 -8.48
N ARG A 183 -11.83 -20.97 -9.54
CA ARG A 183 -11.43 -19.91 -10.48
C ARG A 183 -11.27 -18.57 -9.77
N LEU A 184 -12.26 -18.14 -8.98
CA LEU A 184 -12.19 -16.87 -8.24
C LEU A 184 -11.09 -16.88 -7.18
N ALA A 185 -10.83 -18.01 -6.54
CA ALA A 185 -9.72 -18.17 -5.59
C ALA A 185 -8.36 -18.02 -6.30
N ALA A 186 -8.19 -18.64 -7.47
CA ALA A 186 -6.97 -18.50 -8.26
C ALA A 186 -6.76 -17.04 -8.72
N GLN A 187 -7.82 -16.37 -9.17
CA GLN A 187 -7.78 -14.95 -9.53
C GLN A 187 -7.41 -14.08 -8.33
N TRP A 188 -8.07 -14.28 -7.18
CA TRP A 188 -7.76 -13.57 -5.94
C TRP A 188 -6.28 -13.72 -5.54
N ASN A 189 -5.74 -14.94 -5.62
CA ASN A 189 -4.34 -15.21 -5.31
C ASN A 189 -3.38 -14.49 -6.28
N GLU A 190 -3.71 -14.38 -7.58
CA GLU A 190 -2.91 -13.62 -8.53
C GLU A 190 -2.92 -12.11 -8.20
N LEU A 191 -4.10 -11.58 -7.84
CA LEU A 191 -4.27 -10.19 -7.42
C LEU A 191 -3.46 -9.91 -6.15
N GLU A 192 -3.64 -10.71 -5.10
CA GLU A 192 -2.90 -10.56 -3.84
C GLU A 192 -1.40 -10.69 -4.07
N GLY A 193 -0.95 -11.65 -4.89
CA GLY A 193 0.46 -11.79 -5.25
C GLY A 193 1.03 -10.57 -5.98
N SER A 194 0.24 -9.90 -6.80
CA SER A 194 0.65 -8.67 -7.50
C SER A 194 0.74 -7.48 -6.56
N LEU A 195 -0.23 -7.34 -5.64
CA LEU A 195 -0.19 -6.32 -4.60
C LEU A 195 0.98 -6.55 -3.62
N ALA A 196 1.25 -7.80 -3.28
CA ALA A 196 2.36 -8.18 -2.41
C ALA A 196 3.73 -7.80 -3.00
N ARG A 197 3.91 -7.99 -4.31
CA ARG A 197 5.12 -7.54 -5.04
C ARG A 197 5.27 -6.03 -4.99
N TYR A 198 4.18 -5.29 -5.17
CA TYR A 198 4.19 -3.84 -5.06
C TYR A 198 4.57 -3.37 -3.64
N PHE A 199 3.94 -3.91 -2.60
CA PHE A 199 4.26 -3.55 -1.22
C PHE A 199 5.71 -3.85 -0.84
N TYR A 200 6.26 -4.97 -1.32
CA TYR A 200 7.67 -5.26 -1.16
C TYR A 200 8.56 -4.18 -1.80
N LEU A 201 8.29 -3.84 -3.06
CA LEU A 201 9.07 -2.87 -3.81
C LEU A 201 8.99 -1.47 -3.17
N ARG A 202 7.79 -1.09 -2.74
CA ARG A 202 7.54 0.15 -2.01
C ARG A 202 8.34 0.19 -0.70
N LEU A 203 8.36 -0.90 0.07
CA LEU A 203 9.16 -1.03 1.28
C LEU A 203 10.66 -0.92 0.99
N ALA A 204 11.17 -1.57 -0.06
CA ALA A 204 12.58 -1.49 -0.43
C ALA A 204 13.01 -0.06 -0.78
N ILE A 205 12.20 0.66 -1.55
CA ILE A 205 12.52 2.03 -1.96
C ILE A 205 12.43 2.98 -0.76
N VAL A 206 11.30 2.98 -0.06
CA VAL A 206 11.04 3.91 1.04
C VAL A 206 11.90 3.58 2.27
N GLY A 207 12.23 2.31 2.49
CA GLY A 207 13.18 1.90 3.54
C GLY A 207 14.55 2.58 3.38
N THR A 208 15.07 2.66 2.16
CA THR A 208 16.34 3.38 1.93
C THR A 208 16.23 4.90 2.05
N GLU A 209 15.03 5.46 1.88
CA GLU A 209 14.76 6.86 2.19
C GLU A 209 14.78 7.09 3.70
N MET A 210 14.08 6.26 4.47
CA MET A 210 14.06 6.30 5.92
C MET A 210 15.48 6.23 6.49
N GLU A 211 16.30 5.26 6.06
CA GLU A 211 17.70 5.11 6.47
C GLU A 211 18.54 6.35 6.16
N ALA A 212 18.34 6.97 4.99
CA ALA A 212 19.06 8.17 4.61
C ALA A 212 18.70 9.38 5.50
N ILE A 213 17.43 9.49 5.90
CA ILE A 213 16.97 10.55 6.80
C ILE A 213 17.47 10.30 8.21
N GLU A 214 17.43 9.05 8.69
CA GLU A 214 17.96 8.67 9.99
C GLU A 214 19.46 8.99 10.10
N LYS A 215 20.24 8.63 9.07
CA LYS A 215 21.66 8.99 9.01
C LYS A 215 21.88 10.50 9.09
N ARG A 216 21.09 11.29 8.35
CA ARG A 216 21.14 12.76 8.41
C ARG A 216 20.80 13.30 9.79
N ILE A 217 19.84 12.69 10.50
CA ILE A 217 19.50 13.07 11.88
C ILE A 217 20.68 12.81 12.81
N VAL A 218 21.35 11.66 12.70
CA VAL A 218 22.53 11.34 13.50
C VAL A 218 23.67 12.31 13.23
N GLU A 219 23.99 12.58 11.96
CA GLU A 219 25.01 13.55 11.56
C GLU A 219 24.69 14.96 12.09
N THR A 220 23.43 15.37 12.00
CA THR A 220 22.95 16.66 12.50
C THR A 220 23.03 16.75 14.03
N LYS A 221 22.71 15.67 14.74
CA LYS A 221 22.85 15.62 16.21
C LYS A 221 24.30 15.81 16.64
N GLN A 222 25.24 15.12 15.98
CA GLN A 222 26.67 15.28 16.26
C GLN A 222 27.15 16.72 16.00
N LEU A 223 26.71 17.33 14.88
CA LEU A 223 27.03 18.73 14.59
C LEU A 223 26.41 19.67 15.66
N THR A 224 25.18 19.39 16.07
CA THR A 224 24.46 20.16 17.08
C THR A 224 25.16 20.12 18.44
N GLU A 225 25.67 18.95 18.85
CA GLU A 225 26.45 18.79 20.08
C GLU A 225 27.75 19.58 20.03
N GLN A 226 28.46 19.56 18.89
CA GLN A 226 29.67 20.37 18.70
C GLN A 226 29.39 21.87 18.76
N VAL A 227 28.28 22.31 18.15
CA VAL A 227 27.84 23.71 18.20
C VAL A 227 27.45 24.09 19.63
N GLN A 228 26.76 23.20 20.38
CA GLN A 228 26.42 23.43 21.78
C GLN A 228 27.67 23.58 22.65
N ALA A 229 28.68 22.72 22.48
CA ALA A 229 29.93 22.82 23.21
C ALA A 229 30.66 24.16 22.94
N LYS A 230 30.58 24.67 21.70
CA LYS A 230 31.10 26.01 21.35
C LYS A 230 30.31 27.12 22.04
N ILE A 231 28.97 27.04 22.03
CA ILE A 231 28.09 27.99 22.73
C ILE A 231 28.43 28.03 24.22
N ASP A 232 28.60 26.87 24.86
CA ASP A 232 28.93 26.78 26.29
C ASP A 232 30.34 27.32 26.60
N SER A 233 31.29 27.15 25.68
CA SER A 233 32.61 27.79 25.80
C SER A 233 32.50 29.31 25.73
N VAL A 234 31.77 29.85 24.75
CA VAL A 234 31.60 31.31 24.60
C VAL A 234 30.81 31.90 25.78
N HIS A 235 29.81 31.18 26.31
CA HIS A 235 29.12 31.57 27.54
C HIS A 235 30.05 31.60 28.75
N ARG A 236 30.95 30.62 28.90
CA ARG A 236 31.96 30.62 29.97
C ARG A 236 32.90 31.81 29.85
N ASP A 237 33.38 32.12 28.65
CA ASP A 237 34.26 33.26 28.39
C ASP A 237 33.55 34.60 28.68
N LEU A 238 32.28 34.72 28.27
CA LEU A 238 31.44 35.88 28.56
C LEU A 238 31.21 36.04 30.07
N ASN A 239 30.90 34.95 30.77
CA ASN A 239 30.70 34.95 32.22
C ASN A 239 32.00 35.30 32.95
N ALA A 240 33.16 34.80 32.52
CA ALA A 240 34.45 35.16 33.09
C ALA A 240 34.77 36.65 32.93
N LEU A 241 34.48 37.23 31.75
CA LEU A 241 34.64 38.66 31.47
C LEU A 241 33.71 39.55 32.29
N THR A 242 32.52 39.07 32.63
CA THR A 242 31.48 39.84 33.34
C THR A 242 31.43 39.54 34.85
N ALA A 243 32.14 38.52 35.32
CA ALA A 243 32.17 38.09 36.72
C ALA A 243 32.67 39.22 37.66
N ALA A 244 33.72 39.93 37.26
CA ALA A 244 34.28 41.02 38.06
C ALA A 244 33.34 42.24 38.20
N THR A 245 32.32 42.35 37.34
CA THR A 245 31.36 43.47 37.34
C THR A 245 29.94 43.04 37.75
N GLY A 246 29.78 41.82 38.28
CA GLY A 246 28.47 41.29 38.68
C GLY A 246 27.47 41.25 37.53
N GLY A 247 27.92 41.01 36.30
CA GLY A 247 27.05 40.95 35.12
C GLY A 247 26.70 42.31 34.48
N LYS A 248 27.13 43.43 35.07
CA LYS A 248 26.86 44.77 34.52
C LYS A 248 27.92 45.16 33.48
N ALA A 249 27.69 44.78 32.23
CA ALA A 249 28.60 45.06 31.10
C ALA A 249 28.95 46.54 30.93
N GLN A 250 28.09 47.47 31.36
CA GLN A 250 28.34 48.92 31.32
C GLN A 250 29.50 49.39 32.21
N LEU A 251 29.88 48.58 33.21
CA LEU A 251 30.99 48.87 34.13
C LEU A 251 32.35 48.36 33.60
N LEU A 252 32.35 47.67 32.46
CA LEU A 252 33.56 47.18 31.81
C LEU A 252 34.23 48.28 30.96
N SER A 253 35.53 48.13 30.69
CA SER A 253 36.24 48.99 29.75
C SER A 253 35.62 48.92 28.35
N GLN A 254 35.78 49.97 27.54
CA GLN A 254 35.22 50.03 26.18
C GLN A 254 35.65 48.84 25.31
N ALA A 255 36.91 48.38 25.44
CA ALA A 255 37.41 47.20 24.74
C ALA A 255 36.74 45.89 25.21
N ALA A 256 36.44 45.78 26.50
CA ALA A 256 35.71 44.63 27.06
C ALA A 256 34.22 44.66 26.70
N GLN A 257 33.59 45.83 26.61
CA GLN A 257 32.22 45.98 26.10
C GLN A 257 32.08 45.50 24.65
N ILE A 258 33.03 45.88 23.77
CA ILE A 258 33.07 45.42 22.38
C ILE A 258 33.17 43.88 22.31
N LYS A 259 34.02 43.27 23.16
CA LYS A 259 34.13 41.81 23.24
C LYS A 259 32.84 41.14 23.73
N VAL A 260 32.13 41.72 24.69
CA VAL A 260 30.83 41.21 25.15
C VAL A 260 29.79 41.23 24.02
N GLU A 261 29.73 42.31 23.23
CA GLU A 261 28.84 42.36 22.07
C GLU A 261 29.22 41.34 20.98
N GLN A 262 30.52 41.15 20.74
CA GLN A 262 31.01 40.12 19.80
C GLN A 262 30.59 38.72 20.25
N PHE A 263 30.77 38.38 21.52
CA PHE A 263 30.34 37.08 22.05
C PHE A 263 28.82 36.90 21.99
N ARG A 264 28.02 37.93 22.27
CA ARG A 264 26.56 37.87 22.11
C ARG A 264 26.14 37.63 20.66
N LYS A 265 26.78 38.30 19.71
CA LYS A 265 26.55 38.08 18.27
C LYS A 265 26.94 36.66 17.85
N GLN A 266 28.08 36.18 18.34
CA GLN A 266 28.55 34.81 18.05
C GLN A 266 27.60 33.76 18.62
N ILE A 267 27.13 33.93 19.87
CA ILE A 267 26.11 33.04 20.46
C ILE A 267 24.83 33.05 19.63
N SER A 268 24.36 34.23 19.23
CA SER A 268 23.12 34.36 18.43
C SER A 268 23.26 33.65 17.08
N SER A 269 24.38 33.86 16.37
CA SER A 269 24.68 33.18 15.11
C SER A 269 24.75 31.66 15.28
N LEU A 270 25.43 31.15 16.31
CA LEU A 270 25.53 29.71 16.57
C LEU A 270 24.17 29.08 16.92
N LEU A 271 23.29 29.83 17.60
CA LEU A 271 21.92 29.39 17.87
C LEU A 271 21.06 29.36 16.59
N GLU A 272 21.24 30.31 15.67
CA GLU A 272 20.60 30.30 14.36
C GLU A 272 21.09 29.12 13.50
N ASP A 273 22.40 28.88 13.44
CA ASP A 273 23.00 27.75 12.72
C ASP A 273 22.47 26.41 13.26
N LYS A 274 22.37 26.28 14.60
CA LYS A 274 21.80 25.10 15.26
C LYS A 274 20.34 24.87 14.87
N ARG A 275 19.53 25.93 14.79
CA ARG A 275 18.13 25.84 14.36
C ARG A 275 18.01 25.51 12.87
N ALA A 276 18.84 26.12 12.03
CA ALA A 276 18.83 25.91 10.59
C ALA A 276 19.25 24.48 10.19
N ALA A 277 20.08 23.84 11.01
CA ALA A 277 20.54 22.47 10.77
C ALA A 277 19.49 21.40 11.13
N GLU A 278 18.43 21.73 11.87
CA GLU A 278 17.46 20.76 12.40
C GLU A 278 16.71 20.02 11.27
N VAL A 279 16.73 18.68 11.31
CA VAL A 279 16.02 17.84 10.34
C VAL A 279 14.56 17.69 10.78
N LEU A 280 13.65 18.33 10.05
CA LEU A 280 12.21 18.26 10.27
C LEU A 280 11.59 17.05 9.56
N ILE A 281 10.70 16.35 10.26
CA ILE A 281 9.87 15.26 9.71
C ILE A 281 8.43 15.74 9.69
N SER A 282 7.73 15.60 8.56
CA SER A 282 6.31 15.94 8.48
C SER A 282 5.43 14.75 8.90
N GLU A 283 4.22 15.01 9.41
CA GLU A 283 3.23 13.96 9.70
C GLU A 283 2.85 13.17 8.45
N THR A 284 2.89 13.82 7.28
CA THR A 284 2.58 13.18 6.00
C THR A 284 3.63 12.12 5.67
N ASP A 285 4.92 12.44 5.84
CA ASP A 285 6.01 11.48 5.60
C ASP A 285 5.92 10.31 6.59
N LEU A 286 5.65 10.61 7.86
CA LEU A 286 5.48 9.60 8.90
C LEU A 286 4.33 8.65 8.61
N THR A 287 3.20 9.19 8.18
CA THR A 287 2.02 8.42 7.77
C THR A 287 2.34 7.53 6.57
N ASN A 288 3.05 8.08 5.57
CA ASN A 288 3.46 7.32 4.39
C ASN A 288 4.40 6.18 4.75
N TRP A 289 5.39 6.41 5.63
CA TRP A 289 6.31 5.37 6.09
C TRP A 289 5.59 4.28 6.89
N LEU A 290 4.66 4.67 7.77
CA LEU A 290 3.78 3.74 8.47
C LEU A 290 2.95 2.90 7.51
N ASP A 291 2.34 3.52 6.49
CA ASP A 291 1.56 2.81 5.47
C ASP A 291 2.39 1.73 4.77
N VAL A 292 3.63 2.05 4.41
CA VAL A 292 4.54 1.12 3.74
C VAL A 292 4.90 -0.07 4.62
N VAL A 293 5.27 0.16 5.87
CA VAL A 293 5.63 -0.91 6.82
C VAL A 293 4.42 -1.78 7.14
N VAL A 294 3.27 -1.16 7.35
CA VAL A 294 2.03 -1.86 7.68
C VAL A 294 1.52 -2.69 6.50
N ASP A 295 1.41 -2.11 5.30
CA ASP A 295 0.91 -2.81 4.11
C ASP A 295 1.79 -4.02 3.76
N ALA A 296 3.11 -3.89 3.90
CA ALA A 296 4.04 -5.00 3.70
C ALA A 296 3.97 -6.06 4.82
N SER A 297 3.63 -5.67 6.06
CA SER A 297 3.52 -6.58 7.21
C SER A 297 2.23 -7.41 7.21
N ILE A 298 1.11 -6.85 6.73
CA ILE A 298 -0.20 -7.54 6.67
C ILE A 298 -0.40 -8.40 5.40
N SER A 299 0.57 -8.38 4.49
CA SER A 299 0.57 -9.19 3.27
C SER A 299 1.26 -10.54 3.55
N PRO A 300 0.51 -11.66 3.58
CA PRO A 300 1.07 -12.98 3.92
C PRO A 300 2.20 -13.39 2.98
N THR A 301 2.06 -13.02 1.70
CA THR A 301 3.01 -13.31 0.64
C THR A 301 4.23 -12.41 0.71
N SER A 302 4.08 -11.13 1.05
CA SER A 302 5.23 -10.22 1.22
C SER A 302 6.05 -10.59 2.45
N PHE A 303 5.42 -10.96 3.55
CA PHE A 303 6.11 -11.22 4.82
C PHE A 303 7.23 -12.28 4.71
N LYS A 304 6.99 -13.36 3.94
CA LYS A 304 7.96 -14.45 3.74
C LYS A 304 9.26 -14.02 3.08
N TYR A 305 9.22 -13.08 2.14
CA TYR A 305 10.40 -12.62 1.40
C TYR A 305 11.15 -11.47 2.10
N VAL A 306 10.52 -10.88 3.12
CA VAL A 306 10.89 -9.54 3.60
C VAL A 306 11.25 -9.53 5.07
N SER A 307 10.96 -10.58 5.85
CA SER A 307 11.20 -10.62 7.31
C SER A 307 12.53 -10.00 7.76
N LYS A 308 13.67 -10.34 7.12
CA LYS A 308 14.98 -9.77 7.49
C LYS A 308 15.13 -8.28 7.17
N TYR A 309 14.58 -7.84 6.03
CA TYR A 309 14.62 -6.43 5.62
C TYR A 309 13.59 -5.58 6.38
N MET A 310 12.47 -6.20 6.77
CA MET A 310 11.41 -5.60 7.55
C MET A 310 11.92 -5.11 8.90
N ASP A 311 12.73 -5.91 9.61
CA ASP A 311 13.24 -5.54 10.93
C ASP A 311 14.10 -4.26 10.88
N GLN A 312 14.92 -4.13 9.82
CA GLN A 312 15.75 -2.95 9.59
C GLN A 312 14.89 -1.71 9.30
N VAL A 313 13.91 -1.84 8.42
CA VAL A 313 13.01 -0.71 8.09
C VAL A 313 12.13 -0.33 9.28
N ARG A 314 11.67 -1.30 10.07
CA ARG A 314 10.96 -1.05 11.34
C ARG A 314 11.83 -0.25 12.31
N THR A 315 13.07 -0.69 12.52
CA THR A 315 14.04 0.03 13.36
C THR A 315 14.22 1.49 12.90
N SER A 316 14.36 1.69 11.58
CA SER A 316 14.49 3.03 11.00
C SER A 316 13.22 3.87 11.24
N LEU A 317 12.04 3.30 11.00
CA LEU A 317 10.75 3.95 11.26
C LEU A 317 10.62 4.36 12.74
N PHE A 318 11.03 3.50 13.67
CA PHE A 318 11.00 3.80 15.10
C PHE A 318 11.96 4.94 15.47
N GLY A 319 13.17 4.95 14.90
CA GLY A 319 14.12 6.05 15.08
C GLY A 319 13.53 7.38 14.61
N LEU A 320 12.85 7.37 13.47
CA LEU A 320 12.18 8.54 12.89
C LEU A 320 10.96 8.98 13.69
N LEU A 321 10.11 8.05 14.15
CA LEU A 321 8.99 8.32 15.05
C LEU A 321 9.45 8.96 16.36
N SER A 322 10.50 8.40 16.96
CA SER A 322 11.07 8.91 18.20
C SER A 322 11.64 10.32 18.02
N HIS A 323 12.35 10.56 16.90
CA HIS A 323 12.85 11.90 16.56
C HIS A 323 11.71 12.89 16.35
N TYR A 324 10.65 12.50 15.64
CA TYR A 324 9.46 13.33 15.45
C TYR A 324 8.82 13.74 16.79
N CYS A 325 8.66 12.78 17.72
CA CYS A 325 8.10 13.06 19.04
C CYS A 325 8.97 14.05 19.83
N LEU A 326 10.30 13.87 19.80
CA LEU A 326 11.24 14.78 20.46
C LEU A 326 11.19 16.20 19.89
N LEU A 327 11.04 16.35 18.57
CA LEU A 327 10.89 17.66 17.93
C LEU A 327 9.60 18.35 18.37
N GLN A 328 8.49 17.60 18.44
CA GLN A 328 7.22 18.14 18.92
C GLN A 328 7.29 18.59 20.38
N GLU A 329 7.91 17.78 21.25
CA GLU A 329 8.12 18.13 22.66
C GLU A 329 9.00 19.37 22.82
N SER A 330 10.14 19.41 22.13
CA SER A 330 11.03 20.58 22.13
C SER A 330 10.31 21.85 21.69
N SER A 331 9.52 21.76 20.61
CA SER A 331 8.74 22.88 20.09
C SER A 331 7.67 23.34 21.09
N ALA A 332 6.94 22.40 21.70
CA ALA A 332 5.93 22.69 22.71
C ALA A 332 6.52 23.36 23.95
N LEU A 333 7.65 22.88 24.46
CA LEU A 333 8.36 23.49 25.59
C LEU A 333 8.86 24.90 25.27
N GLN A 334 9.33 25.15 24.04
CA GLN A 334 9.73 26.49 23.61
C GLN A 334 8.54 27.46 23.59
N ILE A 335 7.38 27.02 23.10
CA ILE A 335 6.14 27.82 23.09
C ILE A 335 5.64 28.07 24.51
N ALA A 336 5.64 27.04 25.36
CA ALA A 336 5.21 27.13 26.75
C ALA A 336 6.10 28.06 27.60
N ARG A 337 7.40 28.12 27.30
CA ARG A 337 8.37 29.02 27.94
C ARG A 337 8.34 30.44 27.37
N ASN A 338 7.60 30.69 26.30
CA ASN A 338 7.48 32.03 25.73
C ASN A 338 6.49 32.86 26.57
N PRO A 339 6.96 33.88 27.31
CA PRO A 339 6.10 34.70 28.19
C PRO A 339 5.08 35.55 27.42
N PHE A 340 5.18 35.61 26.08
CA PHE A 340 4.25 36.32 25.20
C PHE A 340 3.27 35.38 24.48
N SER A 341 3.37 34.07 24.72
CA SER A 341 2.38 33.11 24.20
C SER A 341 1.05 33.32 24.93
N GLN A 342 -0.02 33.56 24.17
CA GLN A 342 -1.39 33.62 24.70
C GLN A 342 -1.99 32.23 24.95
N ILE A 343 -1.26 31.15 24.61
CA ILE A 343 -1.70 29.77 24.74
C ILE A 343 -1.33 29.27 26.14
N ASP A 344 -2.29 28.67 26.85
CA ASP A 344 -2.06 28.06 28.16
C ASP A 344 -0.93 27.00 28.07
N PRO A 345 0.17 27.15 28.85
CA PRO A 345 1.28 26.20 28.88
C PRO A 345 0.83 24.78 29.22
N GLN A 346 -0.18 24.60 30.09
CA GLN A 346 -0.67 23.26 30.44
C GLN A 346 -1.43 22.61 29.29
N SER A 347 -2.24 23.37 28.54
CA SER A 347 -2.87 22.89 27.31
C SER A 347 -1.85 22.52 26.23
N THR A 348 -0.74 23.27 26.13
CA THR A 348 0.36 23.02 25.19
C THR A 348 1.14 21.74 25.55
N ILE A 349 1.36 21.50 26.84
CA ILE A 349 1.99 20.26 27.35
C ILE A 349 1.04 19.06 27.27
N ARG A 350 -0.29 19.22 27.39
CA ARG A 350 -1.25 18.12 27.14
C ARG A 350 -1.33 17.75 25.65
N PHE A 351 -1.17 18.73 24.76
CA PHE A 351 -1.04 18.49 23.32
C PHE A 351 0.21 17.65 22.98
N MET A 352 1.19 17.58 23.89
CA MET A 352 2.44 16.82 23.79
C MET A 352 2.23 15.29 23.85
N ILE A 353 1.05 14.81 24.27
CA ILE A 353 0.66 13.38 24.25
C ILE A 353 -0.02 12.98 22.91
N LYS A 354 0.29 13.71 21.82
CA LYS A 354 -0.29 13.46 20.49
C LYS A 354 0.41 12.39 19.67
N SER A 355 1.57 11.90 20.08
CA SER A 355 2.25 10.82 19.35
C SER A 355 1.52 9.47 19.51
N GLU A 356 1.09 9.12 20.72
CA GLU A 356 0.25 7.94 20.96
C GLU A 356 -1.12 8.12 20.27
N GLN A 357 -1.74 9.29 20.38
CA GLN A 357 -3.01 9.57 19.70
C GLN A 357 -2.87 9.49 18.16
N PHE A 358 -1.79 10.01 17.59
CA PHE A 358 -1.49 9.91 16.16
C PHE A 358 -1.42 8.45 15.69
N ILE A 359 -0.71 7.60 16.44
CA ILE A 359 -0.61 6.17 16.15
C ILE A 359 -1.98 5.50 16.24
N LEU A 360 -2.72 5.76 17.32
CA LEU A 360 -4.06 5.19 17.53
C LEU A 360 -5.03 5.62 16.42
N ASP A 361 -5.04 6.90 16.05
CA ASP A 361 -5.87 7.44 14.98
C ASP A 361 -5.49 6.83 13.62
N TYR A 362 -4.18 6.68 13.36
CA TYR A 362 -3.68 6.02 12.17
C TYR A 362 -4.18 4.57 12.07
N PHE A 363 -4.00 3.76 13.12
CA PHE A 363 -4.44 2.36 13.10
C PHE A 363 -5.96 2.23 13.04
N ALA A 364 -6.72 3.10 13.71
CA ALA A 364 -8.17 3.14 13.59
C ALA A 364 -8.62 3.42 12.13
N LYS A 365 -7.99 4.41 11.47
CA LYS A 365 -8.24 4.72 10.06
C LYS A 365 -7.85 3.56 9.15
N LYS A 366 -6.71 2.92 9.40
CA LYS A 366 -6.23 1.77 8.61
C LYS A 366 -7.17 0.57 8.74
N LYS A 367 -7.64 0.26 9.94
CA LYS A 367 -8.66 -0.79 10.18
C LYS A 367 -9.96 -0.48 9.43
N SER A 368 -10.44 0.75 9.48
CA SER A 368 -11.63 1.18 8.73
C SER A 368 -11.45 1.00 7.22
N GLN A 369 -10.27 1.36 6.68
CA GLN A 369 -9.95 1.15 5.26
C GLN A 369 -9.91 -0.34 4.87
N LEU A 370 -9.30 -1.20 5.70
CA LEU A 370 -9.28 -2.64 5.46
C LEU A 370 -10.68 -3.26 5.53
N MET A 371 -11.49 -2.86 6.51
CA MET A 371 -12.89 -3.28 6.60
C MET A 371 -13.71 -2.84 5.38
N GLY A 372 -13.52 -1.61 4.90
CA GLY A 372 -14.21 -1.12 3.70
C GLY A 372 -13.83 -1.89 2.42
N TRP A 373 -12.58 -2.35 2.35
CA TRP A 373 -12.07 -3.12 1.22
C TRP A 373 -12.47 -4.60 1.28
N LEU A 374 -12.12 -5.29 2.36
CA LEU A 374 -12.22 -6.75 2.48
C LEU A 374 -13.48 -7.24 3.22
N GLY A 375 -14.22 -6.34 3.87
CA GLY A 375 -15.39 -6.71 4.66
C GLY A 375 -15.04 -7.72 5.76
N GLN A 376 -15.80 -8.82 5.82
CA GLN A 376 -15.59 -9.88 6.82
C GLN A 376 -14.28 -10.64 6.63
N ALA A 377 -13.73 -10.69 5.41
CA ALA A 377 -12.43 -11.30 5.12
C ALA A 377 -11.24 -10.47 5.63
N ALA A 378 -11.49 -9.30 6.24
CA ALA A 378 -10.44 -8.48 6.85
C ALA A 378 -9.90 -9.02 8.19
N ALA A 379 -10.59 -9.97 8.82
CA ALA A 379 -10.35 -10.38 10.21
C ALA A 379 -8.87 -10.68 10.51
N ASP A 380 -8.23 -11.53 9.71
CA ASP A 380 -6.83 -11.91 9.90
C ASP A 380 -5.87 -10.71 9.74
N LYS A 381 -6.14 -9.83 8.77
CA LYS A 381 -5.32 -8.62 8.56
C LYS A 381 -5.52 -7.60 9.68
N ILE A 382 -6.72 -7.49 10.24
CA ILE A 382 -7.01 -6.62 11.40
C ILE A 382 -6.32 -7.14 12.65
N GLN A 383 -6.35 -8.45 12.89
CA GLN A 383 -5.59 -9.04 13.99
C GLN A 383 -4.08 -8.81 13.83
N GLY A 384 -3.56 -8.91 12.59
CA GLY A 384 -2.19 -8.52 12.27
C GLY A 384 -1.89 -7.04 12.58
N LEU A 385 -2.81 -6.14 12.24
CA LEU A 385 -2.70 -4.71 12.59
C LEU A 385 -2.66 -4.49 14.11
N ASP A 386 -3.50 -5.18 14.87
CA ASP A 386 -3.51 -5.08 16.34
C ASP A 386 -2.16 -5.50 16.96
N GLY A 387 -1.50 -6.51 16.36
CA GLY A 387 -0.15 -6.92 16.75
C GLY A 387 0.87 -5.81 16.53
N ILE A 388 0.90 -5.25 15.32
CA ILE A 388 1.85 -4.18 14.95
C ILE A 388 1.59 -2.92 15.79
N GLU A 389 0.34 -2.56 16.02
CA GLU A 389 -0.04 -1.42 16.87
C GLU A 389 0.53 -1.59 18.29
N LYS A 390 0.34 -2.76 18.90
CA LYS A 390 0.86 -3.06 20.24
C LYS A 390 2.38 -3.04 20.30
N GLU A 391 3.05 -3.62 19.32
CA GLU A 391 4.52 -3.60 19.22
C GLU A 391 5.04 -2.16 19.14
N LEU A 392 4.45 -1.35 18.26
CA LEU A 392 4.86 0.03 18.04
C LEU A 392 4.62 0.92 19.25
N LEU A 393 3.49 0.75 19.94
CA LEU A 393 3.21 1.46 21.19
C LEU A 393 4.14 1.02 22.33
N ALA A 394 4.44 -0.28 22.44
CA ALA A 394 5.34 -0.80 23.47
C ALA A 394 6.77 -0.26 23.29
N GLU A 395 7.28 -0.24 22.06
CA GLU A 395 8.61 0.30 21.76
C GLU A 395 8.66 1.82 21.98
N LEU A 396 7.64 2.56 21.55
CA LEU A 396 7.58 4.01 21.77
C LEU A 396 7.54 4.35 23.27
N LYS A 397 6.86 3.56 24.10
CA LYS A 397 6.87 3.70 25.57
C LYS A 397 8.22 3.37 26.21
N LYS A 398 9.00 2.48 25.61
CA LYS A 398 10.36 2.16 26.09
C LYS A 398 11.35 3.30 25.81
N HIS A 399 11.16 4.02 24.70
CA HIS A 399 12.06 5.08 24.25
C HIS A 399 11.61 6.50 24.65
N MET A 400 10.34 6.67 25.05
CA MET A 400 9.87 7.90 25.69
C MET A 400 9.86 7.74 27.22
N PRO A 401 10.67 8.50 27.98
CA PRO A 401 10.46 8.64 29.42
C PRO A 401 9.25 9.55 29.66
N MET A 402 8.03 9.06 29.43
CA MET A 402 6.81 9.80 29.73
C MET A 402 6.31 9.46 31.13
N HIS A 403 6.06 10.50 31.93
CA HIS A 403 5.40 10.43 33.23
C HIS A 403 4.07 9.66 33.12
N ASP A 404 3.92 8.63 33.95
CA ASP A 404 2.69 7.86 34.16
C ASP A 404 1.49 8.77 34.41
N THR A 405 0.76 9.12 33.36
CA THR A 405 -0.59 9.68 33.51
C THR A 405 -1.49 8.98 32.50
N PRO A 406 -2.44 8.14 32.94
CA PRO A 406 -3.26 7.36 32.02
C PRO A 406 -4.23 8.30 31.28
N LEU A 407 -4.12 8.33 29.95
CA LEU A 407 -5.14 8.91 29.08
C LEU A 407 -6.38 8.00 29.12
N LYS A 408 -7.47 8.50 29.73
CA LYS A 408 -8.80 7.91 29.54
C LYS A 408 -9.28 8.24 28.13
N ARG A 409 -9.77 7.23 27.40
CA ARG A 409 -10.49 7.44 26.14
C ARG A 409 -11.70 8.36 26.38
N PRO A 410 -12.00 9.31 25.48
CA PRO A 410 -13.29 10.00 25.48
C PRO A 410 -14.46 9.02 25.28
#